data_AF-A0A961PUD0-F1
#
_entry.id   AF-A0A961PUD0-F1
#
_cell.length_a   1.000
_cell.length_b   1.000
_cell.length_c   1.000
_cell.angle_alpha   90.00
_cell.angle_beta   90.00
_cell.angle_gamma   90.00
#
_symmetry.space_group_name_H-M   'P 1'
#
loop_
_entity.id
_entity.type
_entity.pdbx_description
1 polymer ?
#
loop_
_entity_poly.entity_id
_entity_poly.type
_entity_poly.pdbx_seq_one_letter_code
_entity_poly.pdbx_strand_id
1 'polypeptide(L)' 'MSEIGTIFLEDLTPGLSRSITKVIGEAEVQKFAELSEDRNPVHLDEAAAAASIFKGRVAHGMLS' A
#
# COMPACT_ATOMS: atom_id res chain seq x y z
N MET A 1 -2.50 19.64 -15.19
CA MET A 1 -2.93 18.23 -15.13
C MET A 1 -1.67 17.41 -15.37
N SER A 2 -1.19 16.65 -14.39
CA SER A 2 0.03 15.84 -14.59
C SER A 2 -0.36 14.63 -15.45
N GLU A 3 0.08 14.61 -16.70
CA GLU A 3 -0.14 13.47 -17.58
C GLU A 3 0.61 12.24 -17.03
N ILE A 4 -0.15 11.28 -16.50
CA ILE A 4 0.34 9.91 -16.34
C ILE A 4 0.47 9.34 -17.77
N GLY A 5 1.60 9.61 -18.42
CA GLY A 5 1.86 9.20 -19.81
C GLY A 5 2.78 7.98 -19.92
N THR A 6 2.69 7.24 -21.02
CA THR A 6 3.67 6.19 -21.35
C THR A 6 5.09 6.77 -21.40
N ILE A 7 6.08 6.03 -20.89
CA ILE A 7 7.50 6.35 -21.08
C ILE A 7 8.03 5.35 -22.11
N PHE A 8 8.58 5.84 -23.22
CA PHE A 8 9.23 4.98 -24.20
C PHE A 8 10.66 4.66 -23.76
N LEU A 9 11.25 3.62 -24.34
CA LEU A 9 12.57 3.13 -23.92
C LEU A 9 13.66 4.19 -24.18
N GLU A 10 13.56 4.87 -25.32
CA GLU A 10 14.43 5.95 -25.77
C GLU A 10 14.36 7.22 -24.89
N ASP A 11 13.31 7.37 -24.09
CA ASP A 11 13.12 8.52 -23.18
C ASP A 11 13.71 8.27 -21.78
N LEU A 12 14.16 7.04 -21.47
CA LEU A 12 14.74 6.70 -20.17
C LEU A 12 16.11 7.33 -20.00
N THR A 13 16.30 8.03 -18.88
CA THR A 13 17.59 8.62 -18.48
C THR A 13 17.90 8.27 -17.01
N PRO A 14 19.18 8.09 -16.64
CA PRO A 14 19.55 7.86 -15.24
C PRO A 14 19.00 8.96 -14.33
N GLY A 15 18.25 8.55 -13.30
CA GLY A 15 17.60 9.47 -12.35
C GLY A 15 16.16 9.87 -12.69
N LEU A 16 15.61 9.41 -13.82
CA LEU A 16 14.18 9.59 -14.11
C LEU A 16 13.33 8.95 -13.00
N SER A 17 12.40 9.72 -12.43
CA SER A 17 11.50 9.25 -11.38
C SER A 17 10.06 9.70 -11.64
N ARG A 18 9.12 8.89 -11.16
CA ARG A 18 7.69 9.23 -11.07
C ARG A 18 7.15 8.72 -9.74
N SER A 19 6.20 9.45 -9.19
CA SER A 19 5.54 9.08 -7.94
C SER A 19 4.05 9.38 -8.03
N ILE A 20 3.30 8.64 -7.23
CA ILE A 20 1.92 8.96 -6.88
C ILE A 20 1.85 9.03 -5.35
N THR A 21 0.93 9.83 -4.83
CA THR A 21 0.65 9.90 -3.41
C THR A 21 -0.78 9.46 -3.17
N LYS A 22 -0.96 8.46 -2.32
CA LYS A 22 -2.26 7.96 -1.90
C LYS A 22 -2.27 7.84 -0.38
N VAL A 23 -3.36 8.28 0.24
CA VAL A 23 -3.61 8.03 1.66
C VAL A 23 -4.22 6.65 1.79
N ILE A 24 -3.62 5.79 2.60
CA ILE A 24 -4.14 4.46 2.91
C ILE A 24 -4.92 4.56 4.22
N GLY A 25 -6.23 4.39 4.13
CA GLY A 25 -7.12 4.33 5.29
C GLY A 25 -7.66 2.92 5.53
N GLU A 26 -8.58 2.83 6.49
CA GLU A 26 -9.26 1.58 6.85
C GLU A 26 -9.88 0.89 5.63
N ALA A 27 -10.52 1.66 4.75
CA ALA A 27 -11.24 1.12 3.60
C ALA A 27 -10.31 0.37 2.62
N GLU A 28 -9.09 0.87 2.41
CA GLU A 28 -8.11 0.23 1.54
C GLU A 28 -7.57 -1.05 2.16
N VAL A 29 -7.30 -1.05 3.47
CA VAL A 29 -6.84 -2.22 4.23
C VAL A 29 -7.89 -3.34 4.18
N GLN A 30 -9.16 -3.01 4.43
CA GLN A 30 -10.26 -3.98 4.40
C GLN A 30 -10.45 -4.57 2.99
N LYS A 31 -10.50 -3.71 1.96
CA LYS A 31 -10.62 -4.17 0.55
C LYS A 31 -9.47 -5.07 0.13
N PHE A 32 -8.24 -4.76 0.56
CA PHE A 32 -7.10 -5.60 0.26
C PHE A 32 -7.22 -6.97 0.93
N ALA A 33 -7.61 -7.02 2.21
CA ALA A 33 -7.84 -8.28 2.91
C ALA A 33 -8.94 -9.13 2.28
N GLU A 34 -10.00 -8.50 1.77
CA GLU A 34 -11.08 -9.19 1.05
C GLU A 34 -10.61 -9.79 -0.29
N LEU A 35 -9.83 -9.02 -1.07
CA LEU A 35 -9.39 -9.44 -2.40
C LEU A 35 -8.24 -10.45 -2.36
N SER A 36 -7.28 -10.26 -1.46
CA SER A 36 -6.07 -11.08 -1.35
C SER A 36 -6.24 -12.32 -0.49
N GLU A 37 -7.34 -12.39 0.27
CA GLU A 37 -7.57 -13.35 1.35
C GLU A 37 -6.53 -13.28 2.50
N ASP A 38 -5.64 -12.28 2.50
CA ASP A 38 -4.77 -12.00 3.64
C ASP A 38 -5.56 -11.30 4.76
N ARG A 39 -6.12 -12.14 5.62
CA ARG A 39 -6.90 -11.73 6.80
C ARG A 39 -6.09 -11.85 8.08
N ASN A 40 -4.77 -11.69 8.02
CA ASN A 40 -3.93 -11.68 9.21
C ASN A 40 -4.45 -10.62 10.23
N PRO A 41 -4.74 -11.01 11.48
CA PRO A 41 -5.29 -10.10 12.49
C PRO A 41 -4.43 -8.85 12.74
N VAL A 42 -3.13 -8.89 12.44
CA VAL A 42 -2.24 -7.72 12.58
C VAL A 42 -2.68 -6.52 11.73
N HIS A 43 -3.45 -6.76 10.66
CA HIS A 43 -3.98 -5.73 9.78
C HIS A 43 -5.40 -5.29 10.17
N LEU A 44 -6.17 -6.16 10.81
CA LEU A 44 -7.62 -6.01 10.93
C LEU A 44 -8.11 -5.82 12.37
N ASP A 45 -7.35 -6.31 13.36
CA ASP A 45 -7.74 -6.32 14.76
C ASP A 45 -6.74 -5.52 15.61
N GLU A 46 -7.25 -4.51 16.31
CA GLU A 46 -6.42 -3.60 17.11
C GLU A 46 -5.75 -4.30 18.30
N ALA A 47 -6.44 -5.23 18.96
CA ALA A 47 -5.91 -5.90 20.14
C ALA A 47 -4.77 -6.87 19.77
N ALA A 48 -4.96 -7.65 18.71
CA ALA A 48 -3.93 -8.53 18.16
C ALA A 48 -2.72 -7.73 17.67
N ALA A 49 -2.96 -6.62 16.98
CA ALA A 49 -1.89 -5.76 16.48
C ALA A 49 -1.13 -5.05 17.62
N ALA A 50 -1.81 -4.58 18.66
CA ALA A 50 -1.20 -4.00 19.87
C ALA A 50 -0.33 -5.02 20.64
N ALA A 51 -0.76 -6.29 20.68
CA ALA A 51 0.01 -7.38 21.29
C ALA A 51 1.26 -7.76 20.48
N SER A 52 1.28 -7.47 19.18
CA SER A 52 2.40 -7.78 18.29
C SER A 52 3.61 -6.85 18.52
N ILE A 53 4.67 -7.05 17.72
CA ILE A 53 5.84 -6.14 17.68
C ILE A 53 5.50 -4.76 17.12
N PHE A 54 4.40 -4.64 16.35
CA PHE A 54 4.01 -3.40 15.68
C PHE A 54 3.28 -2.43 16.59
N LYS A 55 2.76 -2.90 17.74
CA LYS A 55 2.09 -2.08 18.78
C LYS A 55 0.86 -1.29 18.30
N GLY A 56 0.30 -1.67 17.16
CA GLY A 56 -0.87 -1.09 16.52
C GLY A 56 -1.04 -1.70 15.13
N ARG A 57 -2.19 -1.46 14.48
CA ARG A 57 -2.44 -2.01 13.14
C ARG A 57 -1.48 -1.43 12.11
N VAL A 58 -1.08 -2.29 11.18
CA VAL A 58 -0.21 -1.94 10.03
C VAL A 58 -0.91 -2.32 8.74
N ALA A 59 -0.64 -1.61 7.65
CA ALA A 59 -1.13 -1.99 6.33
C ALA A 59 -0.44 -3.26 5.82
N HIS A 60 -1.10 -3.99 4.91
CA HIS A 60 -0.50 -5.12 4.19
C HIS A 60 0.71 -4.66 3.39
N GLY A 61 1.79 -5.43 3.36
CA GLY A 61 3.02 -5.02 2.64
C GLY A 61 2.84 -4.89 1.12
N MET A 62 1.89 -5.62 0.54
CA MET A 62 1.56 -5.57 -0.89
C MET A 62 0.55 -4.47 -1.25
N LEU A 63 -0.01 -3.77 -0.25
CA LEU A 63 -0.89 -2.63 -0.44
C LEU A 63 -0.04 -1.36 -0.59
N SER A 64 0.06 -0.84 -1.81
CA SER A 64 0.78 0.40 -2.16
C SER A 64 -0.05 1.35 -3.03
#